data_AF-A0A1T4Y1C8-F1
#
_entry.id   AF-A0A1T4Y1C8-F1
#
_cell.length_a   1.000
_cell.length_b   1.000
_cell.length_c   1.000
_cell.angle_alpha   90.00
_cell.angle_beta   90.00
_cell.angle_gamma   90.00
#
_symmetry.space_group_name_H-M   'P 1'
#
loop_
_entity.id
_entity.type
_entity.pdbx_description
1 polymer ?
#
loop_
_entity_poly.entity_id
_entity_poly.type
_entity_poly.pdbx_seq_one_letter_code
_entity_poly.pdbx_strand_id
1 'polypeptide(L)'
;MSHDGYHEPIEELSDATRDMHRAIESLMEELEAVDWYNQRADACKDSELKAILEHNRDEEKEHAAMVLEWIRRKDTKMDEFLKEFLFKTGSITHAEEEMKAAPAAKPKATPKAKKPAPKSE
;
A
#
# COMPACT_ATOMS: atom_id res chain seq x y z
N MET A 1 24.99 -8.99 -2.45
CA MET A 1 25.05 -8.89 -0.98
C MET A 1 23.80 -8.13 -0.59
N SER A 2 22.68 -8.84 -0.47
CA SER A 2 21.41 -8.28 0.02
C SER A 2 21.63 -7.85 1.47
N HIS A 3 21.21 -6.64 1.80
CA HIS A 3 21.18 -6.21 3.18
C HIS A 3 19.87 -6.76 3.73
N ASP A 4 19.91 -7.90 4.41
CA ASP A 4 18.71 -8.55 4.94
C ASP A 4 18.11 -7.67 6.06
N GLY A 5 17.07 -6.89 5.72
CA GLY A 5 16.32 -6.04 6.66
C GLY A 5 16.62 -4.54 6.54
N TYR A 6 17.34 -3.97 7.51
CA TYR A 6 17.49 -2.50 7.63
C TYR A 6 18.75 -1.98 6.96
N HIS A 7 18.66 -0.91 6.15
CA HIS A 7 19.83 -0.28 5.53
C HIS A 7 20.59 0.72 6.42
N GLU A 8 20.05 1.05 7.60
CA GLU A 8 20.64 1.97 8.57
C GLU A 8 20.60 1.33 9.97
N PRO A 9 21.46 1.75 10.92
CA PRO A 9 21.42 1.25 12.29
C PRO A 9 20.04 1.41 12.92
N ILE A 10 19.50 0.34 13.50
CA ILE A 10 18.11 0.30 14.01
C ILE A 10 17.89 1.35 15.11
N GLU A 11 18.92 1.60 15.92
CA GLU A 11 18.95 2.59 16.98
C GLU A 11 18.84 4.05 16.48
N GLU A 12 19.12 4.30 15.20
CA GLU A 12 18.94 5.61 14.57
C GLU A 12 17.54 5.79 13.94
N LEU A 13 16.75 4.71 13.89
CA LEU A 13 15.42 4.73 13.28
C LEU A 13 14.33 5.00 14.33
N SER A 14 13.41 5.90 13.99
CA SER A 14 12.21 6.09 14.79
C SER A 14 11.32 4.85 14.81
N ASP A 15 10.53 4.66 15.85
CA ASP A 15 9.56 3.56 15.91
C ASP A 15 8.58 3.59 14.74
N ALA A 16 8.15 4.79 14.30
CA ALA A 16 7.28 4.95 13.15
C ALA A 16 7.95 4.47 11.84
N THR A 17 9.24 4.76 11.66
CA THR A 17 10.02 4.29 10.50
C THR A 17 10.17 2.77 10.53
N ARG A 18 10.42 2.19 11.70
CA ARG A 18 10.54 0.74 11.87
C ARG A 18 9.21 0.04 11.65
N ASP A 19 8.09 0.62 12.08
CA ASP A 19 6.76 0.07 11.81
C ASP A 19 6.41 0.13 10.32
N MET A 20 6.76 1.23 9.64
CA MET A 20 6.61 1.34 8.19
C MET A 20 7.49 0.32 7.46
N HIS A 21 8.75 0.14 7.87
CA HIS A 21 9.63 -0.89 7.30
C HIS A 21 9.03 -2.29 7.45
N ARG A 22 8.53 -2.66 8.63
CA ARG A 22 7.84 -3.95 8.83
C ARG A 22 6.66 -4.12 7.86
N ALA A 23 5.84 -3.09 7.69
CA ALA A 23 4.71 -3.15 6.77
C ALA A 23 5.16 -3.27 5.30
N ILE A 24 6.23 -2.58 4.90
CA ILE A 24 6.76 -2.65 3.53
C ILE A 24 7.37 -4.02 3.25
N GLU A 25 8.20 -4.55 4.15
CA GLU A 25 8.78 -5.89 4.00
C GLU A 25 7.67 -6.95 3.94
N SER A 26 6.69 -6.90 4.84
CA SER A 26 5.56 -7.85 4.76
C SER A 26 4.80 -7.72 3.44
N LEU A 27 4.52 -6.51 2.95
CA LEU A 27 3.89 -6.34 1.63
C LEU A 27 4.76 -6.90 0.49
N MET A 28 6.08 -6.75 0.56
CA MET A 28 7.01 -7.32 -0.42
C MET A 28 6.96 -8.86 -0.39
N GLU A 29 7.01 -9.47 0.79
CA GLU A 29 6.92 -10.92 0.99
C GLU A 29 5.61 -11.49 0.43
N GLU A 30 4.47 -10.83 0.68
CA GLU A 30 3.18 -11.27 0.12
C GLU A 30 3.16 -11.21 -1.41
N LEU A 31 3.72 -10.15 -2.00
CA LEU A 31 3.78 -10.01 -3.46
C LEU A 31 4.76 -11.02 -4.10
N GLU A 32 5.86 -11.34 -3.43
CA GLU A 32 6.77 -12.43 -3.84
C GLU A 32 6.07 -13.78 -3.77
N ALA A 33 5.31 -14.05 -2.71
CA ALA A 33 4.54 -15.28 -2.59
C ALA A 33 3.49 -15.40 -3.70
N VAL A 34 2.77 -14.32 -4.03
CA VAL A 34 1.83 -14.28 -5.17
C VAL A 34 2.54 -14.66 -6.46
N ASP A 35 3.69 -14.05 -6.76
CA ASP A 35 4.45 -14.35 -7.98
C ASP A 35 4.92 -15.83 -8.01
N TRP A 36 5.55 -16.29 -6.93
CA TRP A 36 6.05 -17.66 -6.85
C TRP A 36 4.95 -18.70 -6.97
N TYR A 37 3.81 -18.50 -6.29
CA TYR A 37 2.68 -19.41 -6.42
C TYR A 37 2.11 -19.38 -7.84
N ASN A 38 2.08 -18.23 -8.51
CA ASN A 38 1.62 -18.15 -9.88
C ASN A 38 2.51 -18.98 -10.83
N GLN A 39 3.83 -18.83 -10.72
CA GLN A 39 4.80 -19.62 -11.49
C GLN A 39 4.66 -21.13 -11.20
N ARG A 40 4.52 -21.50 -9.92
CA ARG A 40 4.37 -22.90 -9.49
C ARG A 40 3.05 -23.49 -10.02
N ALA A 41 1.93 -22.77 -9.91
CA ALA A 41 0.63 -23.22 -10.39
C ALA A 41 0.60 -23.42 -11.92
N ASP A 42 1.30 -22.57 -12.68
CA ASP A 42 1.44 -22.73 -14.13
C ASP A 42 2.30 -23.95 -14.51
N ALA A 43 3.38 -24.20 -13.76
CA ALA A 43 4.27 -25.34 -14.02
C ALA A 43 3.72 -26.68 -13.48
N CYS A 44 2.85 -26.65 -12.47
CA CYS A 44 2.37 -27.81 -11.73
C CYS A 44 1.64 -28.83 -12.61
N LYS A 45 1.94 -30.12 -12.41
CA LYS A 45 1.34 -31.24 -13.15
C LYS A 45 0.29 -32.01 -12.37
N ASP A 46 0.24 -31.80 -11.07
CA ASP A 46 -0.75 -32.41 -10.16
C ASP A 46 -1.89 -31.42 -9.90
N SER A 47 -3.13 -31.84 -10.17
CA SER A 47 -4.30 -30.97 -10.07
C SER A 47 -4.67 -30.61 -8.63
N GLU A 48 -4.43 -31.51 -7.68
CA GLU A 48 -4.74 -31.28 -6.26
C GLU A 48 -3.73 -30.27 -5.68
N LEU A 49 -2.44 -30.46 -5.96
CA LEU A 49 -1.43 -29.49 -5.57
C LEU A 49 -1.65 -28.14 -6.25
N LYS A 50 -2.01 -28.11 -7.54
CA LYS A 50 -2.30 -26.85 -8.24
C LYS A 50 -3.42 -26.06 -7.55
N ALA A 51 -4.51 -26.74 -7.14
CA ALA A 51 -5.60 -26.09 -6.44
C ALA A 51 -5.16 -25.46 -5.10
N ILE A 52 -4.28 -26.14 -4.34
CA ILE A 52 -3.71 -25.61 -3.10
C ILE A 52 -2.84 -24.37 -3.38
N LEU A 53 -1.99 -24.42 -4.41
CA LEU A 53 -1.12 -23.31 -4.77
C LEU A 53 -1.93 -22.08 -5.22
N GLU A 54 -2.99 -22.28 -6.00
CA GLU A 54 -3.89 -21.20 -6.45
C GLU A 54 -4.71 -20.61 -5.29
N HIS A 55 -5.17 -21.45 -4.36
CA HIS A 55 -5.84 -21.01 -3.14
C HIS A 55 -4.92 -20.10 -2.32
N ASN A 56 -3.73 -20.57 -1.96
CA ASN A 56 -2.78 -19.80 -1.17
C ASN A 56 -2.40 -18.50 -1.87
N ARG A 57 -2.12 -18.54 -3.19
CA ARG A 57 -1.85 -17.34 -4.01
C ARG A 57 -2.92 -16.27 -3.85
N ASP A 58 -4.18 -16.68 -3.82
CA ASP A 58 -5.29 -15.74 -3.77
C ASP A 58 -5.52 -15.19 -2.35
N GLU A 59 -5.22 -15.96 -1.30
CA GLU A 59 -5.16 -15.46 0.09
C GLU A 59 -4.03 -14.43 0.29
N GLU A 60 -2.84 -14.63 -0.28
CA GLU A 60 -1.75 -13.64 -0.13
C GLU A 60 -2.10 -12.28 -0.76
N LYS A 61 -2.99 -12.24 -1.75
CA LYS A 61 -3.51 -10.97 -2.31
C LYS A 61 -4.38 -10.22 -1.30
N GLU A 62 -5.13 -10.95 -0.46
CA GLU A 62 -5.86 -10.36 0.67
C GLU A 62 -4.88 -9.77 1.68
N HIS A 63 -3.86 -10.53 2.07
CA HIS A 63 -2.82 -10.07 3.00
C HIS A 63 -2.12 -8.81 2.48
N ALA A 64 -1.69 -8.82 1.21
CA ALA A 64 -1.09 -7.67 0.55
C ALA A 64 -2.03 -6.44 0.57
N ALA A 65 -3.31 -6.62 0.27
CA ALA A 65 -4.29 -5.54 0.28
C ALA A 65 -4.51 -4.97 1.69
N MET A 66 -4.55 -5.82 2.72
CA MET A 66 -4.70 -5.40 4.12
C MET A 66 -3.50 -4.56 4.60
N VAL A 67 -2.28 -5.01 4.29
CA VAL A 67 -1.06 -4.28 4.68
C VAL A 67 -0.94 -2.97 3.90
N LEU A 68 -1.22 -2.97 2.59
CA LEU A 68 -1.22 -1.76 1.77
C LEU A 68 -2.22 -0.70 2.29
N GLU A 69 -3.40 -1.12 2.75
CA GLU A 69 -4.37 -0.21 3.36
C GLU A 69 -3.85 0.41 4.67
N TRP A 70 -3.12 -0.36 5.49
CA TRP A 70 -2.47 0.19 6.68
C TRP A 70 -1.42 1.25 6.30
N ILE A 71 -0.58 0.97 5.29
CA ILE A 71 0.40 1.92 4.76
C ILE A 71 -0.30 3.19 4.26
N ARG A 72 -1.35 3.06 3.45
CA ARG A 72 -2.14 4.19 2.94
C ARG A 72 -2.65 5.11 4.06
N ARG A 73 -3.09 4.54 5.19
CA ARG A 73 -3.58 5.33 6.34
C ARG A 73 -2.47 6.10 7.07
N LYS A 74 -1.21 5.73 6.89
CA LYS A 74 -0.05 6.27 7.61
C LYS A 74 0.84 7.15 6.74
N ASP A 75 0.80 6.99 5.42
CA ASP A 75 1.58 7.76 4.46
C ASP A 75 0.66 8.60 3.57
N THR A 76 0.68 9.93 3.78
CA THR A 76 -0.16 10.87 3.03
C THR A 76 0.18 10.92 1.54
N LYS A 77 1.44 10.63 1.17
CA LYS A 77 1.87 10.64 -0.22
C LYS A 77 1.47 9.34 -0.92
N MET A 78 1.54 8.22 -0.22
CA MET A 78 0.97 6.96 -0.70
C MET A 78 -0.55 7.09 -0.91
N ASP A 79 -1.28 7.71 0.03
CA ASP A 79 -2.73 7.96 -0.12
C ASP A 79 -3.08 8.81 -1.35
N GLU A 80 -2.31 9.87 -1.60
CA GLU A 80 -2.47 10.73 -2.79
C GLU A 80 -2.33 9.90 -4.08
N PHE A 81 -1.26 9.13 -4.21
CA PHE A 81 -0.99 8.37 -5.42
C PHE A 81 -1.93 7.19 -5.60
N LEU A 82 -2.28 6.47 -4.54
CA LEU A 82 -3.23 5.36 -4.64
C LEU A 82 -4.61 5.85 -5.12
N LYS A 83 -5.07 7.02 -4.67
CA LYS A 83 -6.31 7.64 -5.18
C LYS A 83 -6.19 8.12 -6.61
N GLU A 84 -4.99 8.54 -7.03
CA GLU A 84 -4.76 8.99 -8.39
C GLU A 84 -4.75 7.83 -9.39
N PHE A 85 -4.27 6.65 -9.01
CA PHE A 85 -4.07 5.57 -9.98
C PHE A 85 -5.06 4.41 -9.86
N LEU A 86 -5.56 4.08 -8.67
CA LEU A 86 -6.42 2.92 -8.49
C LEU A 86 -7.86 3.17 -8.94
N PHE A 87 -8.49 2.10 -9.44
CA PHE A 87 -9.91 2.06 -9.85
C PHE A 87 -10.29 3.05 -10.96
N LYS A 88 -9.32 3.51 -11.74
CA LYS A 88 -9.53 4.31 -12.95
C LYS A 88 -9.38 3.45 -14.20
N THR A 89 -9.89 3.94 -15.32
CA THR A 89 -9.74 3.32 -16.65
C THR A 89 -8.85 4.22 -17.53
N GLY A 90 -8.28 3.66 -18.59
CA GLY A 90 -7.40 4.39 -19.50
C GLY A 90 -5.91 4.16 -19.20
N SER A 91 -5.06 5.03 -19.74
CA SER A 91 -3.61 4.92 -19.61
C SER A 91 -3.15 5.40 -18.24
N ILE A 92 -2.44 4.52 -17.51
CA ILE A 92 -1.82 4.85 -16.22
C ILE A 92 -0.77 5.95 -16.39
N THR A 93 0.01 5.94 -17.47
CA THR A 93 1.06 6.93 -17.71
C THR A 93 0.49 8.28 -18.09
N HIS A 94 -0.63 8.34 -18.84
CA HIS A 94 -1.30 9.63 -19.09
C HIS A 94 -1.88 10.22 -17.80
N ALA A 95 -2.43 9.40 -16.89
CA ALA A 95 -2.89 9.89 -15.59
C ALA A 95 -1.73 10.52 -14.78
N GLU A 96 -0.52 9.97 -14.88
CA GLU A 96 0.67 10.54 -14.25
C GLU A 96 1.06 11.89 -14.88
N GLU A 97 1.04 12.00 -16.20
CA GLU A 97 1.29 13.24 -16.93
C GLU A 97 0.29 14.34 -16.55
N GLU A 98 -1.00 13.99 -16.47
CA GLU A 98 -2.07 14.91 -16.05
C GLU A 98 -1.88 15.38 -14.60
N MET A 99 -1.54 14.46 -13.68
CA MET A 99 -1.23 14.79 -12.29
C MET A 99 -0.04 15.75 -12.19
N LYS A 100 1.02 15.55 -12.98
CA LYS A 100 2.20 16.43 -13.01
C LYS A 100 1.91 17.79 -13.66
N ALA A 101 1.02 17.83 -14.64
CA ALA A 101 0.64 19.06 -15.34
C ALA A 101 -0.35 19.94 -14.54
N ALA A 102 -1.04 19.37 -13.54
CA ALA A 102 -1.98 20.11 -12.72
C ALA A 102 -1.27 21.19 -11.88
N PRO A 103 -1.72 22.47 -11.92
CA PRO A 103 -1.17 23.49 -11.05
C PRO A 103 -1.45 23.15 -9.59
N ALA A 104 -0.46 23.32 -8.71
CA ALA A 104 -0.56 23.02 -7.28
C ALA A 104 -1.85 23.60 -6.69
N ALA A 105 -2.81 22.73 -6.35
CA ALA A 105 -4.09 23.15 -5.82
C ALA A 105 -3.87 23.89 -4.50
N LYS A 106 -4.37 25.14 -4.40
CA LYS A 106 -4.36 25.91 -3.15
C LYS A 106 -5.05 25.09 -2.05
N PRO A 107 -4.59 25.15 -0.78
CA PRO A 107 -5.18 24.38 0.30
C PRO A 107 -6.68 24.69 0.39
N LYS A 108 -7.54 23.65 0.38
CA LYS A 108 -8.96 23.80 0.67
C LYS A 108 -9.08 24.34 2.09
N ALA A 109 -9.64 25.55 2.23
CA ALA A 109 -9.85 26.19 3.52
C ALA A 109 -10.65 25.27 4.45
N THR A 110 -10.10 24.97 5.62
CA THR A 110 -10.80 24.23 6.68
C THR A 110 -12.03 25.02 7.13
N PRO A 111 -13.21 24.39 7.24
CA PRO A 111 -14.38 25.04 7.81
C PRO A 111 -14.07 25.46 9.26
N LYS A 112 -14.20 26.75 9.57
CA LYS A 112 -14.07 27.25 10.95
C LYS A 112 -15.08 26.50 11.84
N ALA A 113 -14.57 25.80 12.86
CA ALA A 113 -15.39 25.18 13.88
C ALA A 113 -16.32 26.22 14.53
N LYS A 114 -17.63 25.98 14.49
CA LYS A 114 -18.61 26.76 15.25
C LYS A 114 -18.36 26.54 16.74
N LYS A 115 -18.05 27.62 17.46
CA LYS A 115 -17.91 27.63 18.92
C LYS A 115 -19.25 27.20 19.54
N PRO A 116 -19.29 26.26 20.50
CA PRO A 116 -20.53 25.87 21.16
C PRO A 116 -21.06 27.05 21.99
N ALA A 117 -22.37 27.26 21.95
CA ALA A 117 -23.06 28.29 22.72
C ALA A 117 -22.95 28.02 24.23
N PRO A 118 -22.85 29.08 25.07
CA PRO A 118 -22.77 28.92 26.51
C PRO A 118 -24.09 28.38 27.05
N LYS A 119 -24.01 27.38 27.94
CA LYS A 119 -25.16 26.87 28.70
C LYS A 119 -25.58 27.94 29.71
N SER A 120 -26.85 28.33 29.70
CA SER A 120 -27.49 29.10 30.76
C SER A 120 -27.71 28.19 31.99
N GLU A 121 -27.58 28.81 33.18
CA GLU A 121 -27.73 28.22 34.52
C GLU A 121 -29.03 27.45 34.75
#